data_AF-A0A0D9YDA9-F1
#
_entry.id   AF-A0A0D9YDA9-F1
#
_cell.length_a   1.000
_cell.length_b   1.000
_cell.length_c   1.000
_cell.angle_alpha   90.00
_cell.angle_beta   90.00
_cell.angle_gamma   90.00
#
_symmetry.space_group_name_H-M   'P 1'
#
loop_
_entity.id
_entity.type
_entity.pdbx_description
1 polymer ?
#
loop_
_entity_poly.entity_id
_entity_poly.type
_entity_poly.pdbx_seq_one_letter_code
_entity_poly.pdbx_strand_id
1 'polypeptide(L)'
;MGQEFIRVDYYVNNDNDDEQLREEPPAKLLIDRVQRNILADKPSVTKFPINFHPETSAGAGQEQQQQQQSGSPENHPNQGSKPNPDQ
;
A
#
# COMPACT_ATOMS: atom_id res chain seq x y z
N MET A 1 -14.70 -5.34 21.72
CA MET A 1 -14.84 -4.50 20.50
C MET A 1 -13.54 -3.74 20.33
N GLY A 2 -13.01 -3.64 19.11
CA GLY A 2 -11.70 -3.00 18.85
C GLY A 2 -10.74 -3.79 17.96
N GLN A 3 -11.25 -4.70 17.11
CA GLN A 3 -10.42 -5.38 16.11
C GLN A 3 -10.38 -4.53 14.83
N GLU A 4 -9.17 -4.25 14.31
CA GLU A 4 -8.99 -3.59 13.01
C GLU A 4 -9.56 -4.50 11.92
N PHE A 5 -10.44 -3.96 11.08
CA PHE A 5 -11.04 -4.69 9.95
C PHE A 5 -10.67 -4.09 8.58
N ILE A 6 -10.09 -2.89 8.58
CA ILE A 6 -9.62 -2.22 7.37
C ILE A 6 -8.51 -1.23 7.72
N ARG A 7 -7.51 -1.13 6.85
CA ARG A 7 -6.50 -0.08 6.81
C ARG A 7 -6.53 0.59 5.45
N VAL A 8 -6.47 1.93 5.46
CA VAL A 8 -6.38 2.74 4.25
C VAL A 8 -5.15 3.62 4.40
N ASP A 9 -4.12 3.32 3.64
CA ASP A 9 -2.85 4.03 3.63
C ASP A 9 -2.73 4.87 2.37
N TYR A 10 -2.04 6.01 2.47
CA TYR A 10 -1.74 6.88 1.33
C TYR A 10 -0.23 7.03 1.17
N TYR A 11 0.22 7.02 -0.09
CA TYR A 11 1.60 7.38 -0.39
C TYR A 11 1.78 8.88 -0.23
N VAL A 12 2.88 9.27 0.43
CA VAL A 12 3.27 10.66 0.64
C VAL A 12 4.66 10.84 0.08
N ASN A 13 4.82 11.79 -0.85
CA ASN A 13 6.12 12.27 -1.26
C ASN A 13 6.48 13.54 -0.46
N ASN A 14 7.71 13.60 0.05
CA ASN A 14 8.20 14.74 0.81
C ASN A 14 9.29 15.43 -0.01
N ASP A 15 8.96 16.57 -0.60
CA ASP A 15 9.90 17.32 -1.45
C ASP A 15 10.24 18.67 -0.80
N ASN A 16 11.45 19.16 -1.05
CA ASN A 16 11.77 20.57 -0.77
C ASN A 16 11.07 21.47 -1.80
N ASP A 17 10.60 22.62 -1.35
CA ASP A 17 9.95 23.65 -2.18
C ASP A 17 10.93 24.34 -3.15
N ASP A 18 12.20 24.51 -2.75
CA ASP A 18 13.26 25.13 -3.57
C ASP A 18 14.07 24.11 -4.38
N GLU A 19 14.35 24.43 -5.65
CA GLU A 19 15.19 23.61 -6.54
C GLU A 19 16.65 23.49 -6.05
N GLN A 20 17.20 24.57 -5.46
CA GLN A 20 18.54 24.56 -4.86
C GLN A 20 18.67 23.58 -3.69
N LEU A 21 17.62 23.42 -2.88
CA LEU A 21 17.61 22.48 -1.75
C LEU A 21 17.45 21.02 -2.20
N ARG A 22 17.06 20.79 -3.46
CA ARG A 22 17.02 19.46 -4.08
C ARG A 22 18.38 19.09 -4.67
N GLU A 23 19.06 20.03 -5.31
CA GLU A 23 20.39 19.81 -5.90
C GLU A 23 21.49 19.75 -4.85
N GLU A 24 21.46 20.65 -3.86
CA GLU A 24 22.36 20.66 -2.71
C GLU A 24 21.57 20.40 -1.43
N PRO A 25 21.40 19.12 -1.02
CA PRO A 25 20.68 18.80 0.19
C PRO A 25 21.39 19.47 1.39
N PRO A 26 20.69 20.31 2.17
CA PRO A 26 21.30 21.04 3.26
C PRO A 26 21.79 20.09 4.35
N ALA A 27 22.93 20.42 4.99
CA ALA A 27 23.49 19.61 6.06
C ALA A 27 22.54 19.44 7.28
N LYS A 28 21.60 20.38 7.44
CA LYS A 28 20.49 20.29 8.39
C LYS A 28 19.18 20.34 7.63
N LEU A 29 18.30 19.38 7.91
CA LEU A 29 16.95 19.32 7.37
C LEU A 29 16.15 20.57 7.78
N LEU A 30 15.60 21.27 6.79
CA LEU A 30 14.75 22.45 6.97
C LEU A 30 13.29 22.00 6.92
N ILE A 31 12.74 21.55 8.06
CA ILE A 31 11.38 20.98 8.13
C ILE A 31 10.31 21.93 7.59
N ASP A 32 10.47 23.23 7.82
CA ASP A 32 9.53 24.26 7.35
C ASP A 32 9.47 24.40 5.82
N ARG A 33 10.46 23.83 5.10
CA ARG A 33 10.56 23.85 3.63
C ARG A 33 10.21 22.52 2.98
N VAL A 34 9.81 21.52 3.77
CA VAL A 34 9.37 20.22 3.25
C VAL A 34 7.87 20.27 2.97
N GLN A 35 7.51 20.15 1.70
CA GLN A 35 6.14 20.02 1.26
C GLN A 35 5.75 18.54 1.12
N ARG A 36 4.56 18.19 1.65
CA ARG A 36 3.99 16.85 1.52
C ARG A 36 3.02 16.81 0.34
N ASN A 37 3.29 15.95 -0.62
CA ASN A 37 2.36 15.62 -1.69
C ASN A 37 1.75 14.25 -1.44
N ILE A 38 0.44 14.20 -1.21
CA ILE A 38 -0.29 12.95 -0.92
C ILE A 38 -0.92 12.44 -2.21
N LEU A 39 -0.64 11.19 -2.57
CA LEU A 39 -1.27 10.54 -3.72
C LEU A 39 -2.67 10.03 -3.34
N ALA A 40 -3.61 10.96 -3.22
CA ALA A 40 -4.98 10.69 -2.74
C ALA A 40 -5.77 9.73 -3.63
N ASP A 41 -5.50 9.74 -4.95
CA ASP A 41 -6.26 8.95 -5.93
C ASP A 41 -5.89 7.46 -5.95
N LYS A 42 -4.78 7.08 -5.30
CA LYS A 42 -4.30 5.69 -5.26
C LYS A 42 -4.03 5.23 -3.82
N PRO A 43 -5.08 5.11 -2.98
CA PRO A 43 -4.93 4.57 -1.64
C PRO A 43 -4.60 3.08 -1.68
N SER A 44 -3.73 2.63 -0.77
CA SER A 44 -3.50 1.21 -0.53
C SER A 44 -4.48 0.73 0.54
N VAL A 45 -5.23 -0.34 0.24
CA VAL A 45 -6.29 -0.84 1.13
C VAL A 45 -5.98 -2.26 1.56
N THR A 46 -5.85 -2.46 2.88
CA THR A 46 -5.72 -3.80 3.48
C THR A 46 -6.98 -4.11 4.28
N LYS A 47 -7.61 -5.27 4.02
CA LYS A 47 -8.80 -5.72 4.75
C LYS A 47 -8.42 -6.86 5.68
N PHE A 48 -8.88 -6.79 6.92
CA PHE A 48 -8.67 -7.83 7.93
C PHE A 48 -10.02 -8.47 8.25
N PRO A 49 -10.19 -9.78 8.03
CA PRO A 49 -11.40 -10.47 8.42
C PRO A 49 -11.58 -10.39 9.94
N ILE A 50 -12.78 -10.01 10.40
CA ILE A 50 -13.15 -10.01 11.81
C ILE A 50 -14.53 -10.66 12.01
N ASN A 51 -14.76 -11.19 13.20
CA ASN A 51 -16.11 -11.61 13.59
C ASN A 51 -16.84 -10.43 14.24
N PHE A 52 -17.88 -9.92 13.58
CA PHE A 52 -18.71 -8.83 14.09
C PHE A 52 -19.72 -9.29 15.15
N HIS A 53 -20.01 -10.58 15.21
CA HIS A 53 -20.92 -11.18 16.19
C HIS A 53 -20.15 -12.29 16.93
N PRO A 54 -19.27 -11.93 17.88
CA PRO A 54 -18.74 -12.94 18.79
C PRO A 54 -19.93 -13.43 19.62
N GLU A 55 -20.52 -14.55 19.23
CA GLU A 55 -21.36 -15.34 20.12
C GLU A 55 -20.62 -15.43 21.47
N THR A 56 -21.33 -15.24 22.59
CA THR A 56 -20.75 -15.16 23.94
C THR A 56 -20.21 -16.53 24.38
N SER A 57 -19.21 -17.04 23.69
CA SER A 57 -18.70 -18.39 23.86
C SER A 57 -17.19 -18.35 23.68
N ALA A 58 -16.55 -18.60 24.80
CA ALA A 58 -15.11 -18.69 24.96
C ALA A 58 -14.47 -19.60 23.90
N GLY A 59 -13.37 -19.12 23.33
CA GLY A 59 -12.33 -19.97 22.75
C GLY A 59 -12.53 -20.37 21.29
N ALA A 60 -11.80 -19.69 20.40
CA ALA A 60 -11.04 -20.34 19.33
C ALA A 60 -10.14 -19.29 18.68
N GLY A 61 -8.84 -19.35 18.97
CA GLY A 61 -7.85 -18.70 18.14
C GLY A 61 -7.88 -19.31 16.74
N GLN A 62 -7.82 -18.47 15.73
CA GLN A 62 -7.37 -18.88 14.40
C GLN A 62 -6.42 -17.82 13.88
N GLU A 63 -5.14 -18.12 14.05
CA GLU A 63 -4.04 -17.58 13.26
C GLU A 63 -4.30 -17.97 11.80
N GLN A 64 -4.91 -17.07 11.02
CA GLN A 64 -4.94 -17.23 9.57
C GLN A 64 -3.73 -16.49 9.00
N GLN A 65 -2.75 -17.29 8.56
CA GLN A 65 -1.57 -16.86 7.82
C GLN A 65 -2.01 -15.97 6.64
N GLN A 66 -1.60 -14.71 6.70
CA GLN A 66 -1.85 -13.72 5.65
C GLN A 66 -1.08 -14.13 4.39
N GLN A 67 -1.80 -14.57 3.36
CA GLN A 67 -1.29 -14.46 1.99
C GLN A 67 -1.26 -12.97 1.66
N GLN A 68 -0.06 -12.40 1.61
CA GLN A 68 0.19 -11.08 1.07
C GLN A 68 -0.20 -11.09 -0.42
N GLN A 69 -1.42 -10.67 -0.75
CA GLN A 69 -1.71 -10.23 -2.11
C GLN A 69 -1.08 -8.85 -2.28
N SER A 70 0.19 -8.85 -2.68
CA SER A 70 0.86 -7.70 -3.27
C SER A 70 0.16 -7.36 -4.58
N GLY A 71 -0.85 -6.50 -4.52
CA GLY A 71 -1.48 -5.91 -5.68
C GLY A 71 -0.55 -4.88 -6.33
N SER A 72 0.46 -5.35 -7.06
CA SER A 72 1.16 -4.51 -8.04
C SER A 72 0.22 -4.30 -9.23
N PRO A 73 -0.07 -3.06 -9.65
CA PRO A 73 -0.76 -2.83 -10.91
C PRO A 73 0.25 -3.05 -12.05
N GLU A 74 0.46 -4.30 -12.45
CA GLU A 74 1.29 -4.63 -13.61
C GLU A 74 0.48 -4.40 -14.90
N ASN A 75 0.81 -3.31 -15.58
CA ASN A 75 0.30 -2.95 -16.90
C ASN A 75 0.96 -3.89 -17.93
N HIS A 76 0.32 -5.01 -18.29
CA HIS A 76 0.79 -5.89 -19.35
C HIS A 76 0.30 -5.40 -20.73
N PRO A 77 1.20 -4.98 -21.65
CA PRO A 77 0.83 -4.91 -23.05
C PRO A 77 0.68 -6.33 -23.60
N ASN A 78 -0.48 -6.58 -24.21
CA ASN A 78 -0.85 -7.75 -24.97
C ASN A 78 0.30 -8.20 -25.91
N GLN A 79 0.91 -9.36 -25.65
CA GLN A 79 1.89 -9.97 -26.55
C GLN A 79 1.28 -11.18 -27.27
N GLY A 80 1.54 -11.19 -28.58
CA GLY A 80 0.86 -11.99 -29.59
C GLY A 80 1.00 -13.51 -29.45
N SER A 81 0.06 -14.13 -30.15
CA SER A 81 -0.14 -15.54 -30.47
C SER A 81 1.11 -16.44 -30.48
N LYS A 82 1.05 -17.57 -29.77
CA LYS A 82 1.92 -18.73 -30.03
C LYS A 82 1.20 -19.70 -30.99
N PRO A 83 1.82 -20.17 -32.09
CA PRO A 83 1.31 -21.31 -32.82
C PRO A 83 1.68 -22.65 -32.15
N ASN A 84 0.80 -23.65 -32.33
CA ASN A 84 0.88 -25.01 -31.80
C ASN A 84 2.17 -25.75 -32.19
N PRO A 85 2.66 -26.69 -31.35
CA PRO A 85 3.65 -27.67 -31.77
C PRO A 85 2.98 -28.87 -32.45
N ASP A 86 3.32 -29.08 -33.71
CA ASP A 86 3.13 -30.34 -34.43
C ASP A 86 4.54 -30.82 -34.82
N GLN A 87 5.05 -31.82 -34.09
CA GLN A 87 6.01 -32.88 -34.47
C GLN A 87 6.59 -33.59 -33.25
#